data_AF-A0A7S3RD86-F1
#
_entry.id   AF-A0A7S3RD86-F1
#
_cell.length_a   1.000
_cell.length_b   1.000
_cell.length_c   1.000
_cell.angle_alpha   90.00
_cell.angle_beta   90.00
_cell.angle_gamma   90.00
#
_symmetry.space_group_name_H-M   'P 1'
#
loop_
_entity.id
_entity.type
_entity.pdbx_description
1 polymer ?
#
loop_
_entity_poly.entity_id
_entity_poly.type
_entity_poly.pdbx_seq_one_letter_code
_entity_poly.pdbx_strand_id
1 'polypeptide(L)'
;TTAAACWDGDVINYREYDGDYYTTLDDVPADAAHDTVGGARNPADTYGQSAYLAVPCGWELSPDPGSSFAANFIGRHTWSTYCLTMSDGNSWRTRTYDSSYSSRSCGTDELLADGAGRYRVGGWRRILIRRLAITTAAAC
;
A
#
# COMPACT_ATOMS: atom_id res chain seq x y z
N THR A 1 6.61 -21.46 17.30
CA THR A 1 6.51 -20.07 16.84
C THR A 1 6.90 -20.05 15.38
N THR A 2 5.93 -20.19 14.49
CA THR A 2 6.13 -20.11 13.05
C THR A 2 6.19 -18.63 12.71
N ALA A 3 7.38 -18.12 12.37
CA ALA A 3 7.46 -16.84 11.68
C ALA A 3 6.55 -16.94 10.45
N ALA A 4 5.62 -16.00 10.28
CA ALA A 4 4.85 -15.91 9.05
C ALA A 4 5.86 -15.82 7.91
N ALA A 5 5.90 -16.85 7.06
CA ALA A 5 6.76 -16.86 5.90
C ALA A 5 6.34 -15.67 5.03
N CYS A 6 7.20 -14.66 4.95
CA CYS A 6 7.00 -13.56 4.04
C CYS A 6 7.01 -14.12 2.60
N TRP A 7 6.26 -13.48 1.71
CA TRP A 7 6.19 -13.93 0.32
C TRP A 7 7.43 -13.45 -0.44
N ASP A 8 8.16 -14.36 -1.10
CA ASP A 8 9.43 -14.09 -1.79
C ASP A 8 9.27 -13.83 -3.29
N GLY A 9 8.14 -13.26 -3.72
CA GLY A 9 7.98 -12.89 -5.13
C GLY A 9 8.40 -11.46 -5.39
N ASP A 10 8.64 -11.17 -6.67
CA ASP A 10 9.09 -9.86 -7.12
C ASP A 10 7.99 -8.81 -6.95
N VAL A 11 8.35 -7.71 -6.27
CA VAL A 11 7.55 -6.48 -6.18
C VAL A 11 8.15 -5.49 -7.16
N ILE A 12 7.41 -5.14 -8.22
CA ILE A 12 7.98 -4.41 -9.37
C ILE A 12 7.38 -3.03 -9.59
N ASN A 13 6.19 -2.73 -9.06
CA ASN A 13 5.46 -1.50 -9.33
C ASN A 13 5.72 -0.39 -8.29
N TYR A 14 6.90 -0.40 -7.67
CA TYR A 14 7.24 0.56 -6.62
C TYR A 14 7.53 1.97 -7.13
N ARG A 15 7.43 2.92 -6.22
CA ARG A 15 7.78 4.34 -6.39
C ARG A 15 8.66 4.80 -5.25
N GLU A 16 9.69 5.55 -5.60
CA GLU A 16 10.57 6.19 -4.62
C GLU A 16 9.91 7.49 -4.10
N TYR A 17 10.02 7.72 -2.80
CA TYR A 17 9.70 8.99 -2.16
C TYR A 17 10.60 9.19 -0.94
N ASP A 18 11.34 10.30 -0.93
CA ASP A 18 12.24 10.67 0.17
C ASP A 18 13.27 9.59 0.55
N GLY A 19 13.78 8.87 -0.47
CA GLY A 19 14.77 7.79 -0.30
C GLY A 19 14.19 6.43 0.10
N ASP A 20 12.89 6.35 0.38
CA ASP A 20 12.18 5.10 0.64
C ASP A 20 11.40 4.64 -0.60
N TYR A 21 11.10 3.34 -0.69
CA TYR A 21 10.34 2.75 -1.79
C TYR A 21 8.98 2.25 -1.31
N TYR A 22 7.93 2.60 -2.03
CA TYR A 22 6.53 2.33 -1.66
C TYR A 22 5.77 1.69 -2.82
N THR A 23 4.83 0.82 -2.51
CA THR A 23 3.85 0.29 -3.47
C THR A 23 2.58 -0.14 -2.73
N THR A 24 1.59 -0.63 -3.47
CA THR A 24 0.42 -1.31 -2.88
C THR A 24 0.75 -2.77 -2.55
N LEU A 25 0.13 -3.34 -1.52
CA LEU A 25 0.38 -4.72 -1.08
C LEU A 25 0.08 -5.76 -2.18
N ASP A 26 -0.81 -5.43 -3.12
CA ASP A 26 -1.09 -6.24 -4.30
C ASP A 26 -0.28 -5.87 -5.56
N ASP A 27 0.65 -4.92 -5.45
CA ASP A 27 1.61 -4.50 -6.47
C ASP A 27 0.98 -3.89 -7.73
N VAL A 28 0.08 -2.92 -7.55
CA VAL A 28 -0.51 -2.09 -8.62
C VAL A 28 0.41 -0.94 -9.02
N PRO A 29 0.54 -0.61 -10.33
CA PRO A 29 1.20 0.60 -10.80
C PRO A 29 0.59 1.88 -10.22
N ALA A 30 1.43 2.75 -9.64
CA ALA A 30 1.00 3.99 -9.00
C ALA A 30 0.16 4.91 -9.89
N ASP A 31 0.37 4.88 -11.21
CA ASP A 31 -0.32 5.76 -12.17
C ASP A 31 -1.42 5.04 -12.97
N ALA A 32 -1.77 3.80 -12.59
CA ALA A 32 -2.91 3.10 -13.18
C ALA A 32 -4.21 3.87 -12.90
N ALA A 33 -5.03 4.08 -13.94
CA ALA A 33 -6.30 4.78 -13.81
C ALA A 33 -7.22 4.07 -12.80
N HIS A 34 -8.09 4.82 -12.14
CA HIS A 34 -9.04 4.28 -11.16
C HIS A 34 -9.82 3.09 -11.73
N ASP A 35 -9.96 2.05 -10.91
CA ASP A 35 -10.78 0.88 -11.20
C ASP A 35 -10.39 0.10 -12.48
N THR A 36 -9.18 0.33 -13.01
CA THR A 36 -8.74 -0.28 -14.28
C THR A 36 -7.79 -1.46 -14.11
N VAL A 37 -7.03 -1.52 -13.02
CA VAL A 37 -5.97 -2.52 -12.83
C VAL A 37 -6.11 -3.19 -11.47
N GLY A 38 -6.25 -4.51 -11.47
CA GLY A 38 -6.02 -5.34 -10.29
C GLY A 38 -4.53 -5.56 -10.10
N GLY A 39 -4.08 -5.67 -8.85
CA GLY A 39 -2.67 -5.91 -8.54
C GLY A 39 -2.21 -7.28 -9.03
N ALA A 40 -0.89 -7.44 -9.26
CA ALA A 40 -0.30 -8.73 -9.64
C ALA A 40 -0.68 -9.87 -8.67
N ARG A 41 -0.97 -9.53 -7.41
CA ARG A 41 -1.34 -10.48 -6.35
C ARG A 41 -2.85 -10.53 -6.07
N ASN A 42 -3.63 -9.66 -6.72
CA ASN A 42 -5.08 -9.62 -6.64
C ASN A 42 -5.70 -9.17 -7.99
N PRO A 43 -5.46 -9.91 -9.09
CA PRO A 43 -5.74 -9.40 -10.44
C PRO A 43 -7.23 -9.27 -10.76
N ALA A 44 -8.10 -9.96 -10.02
CA ALA A 44 -9.54 -9.93 -10.23
C ALA A 44 -10.24 -8.69 -9.63
N ASP A 45 -9.58 -7.98 -8.70
CA ASP A 45 -10.15 -6.83 -8.00
C ASP A 45 -9.51 -5.53 -8.49
N THR A 46 -10.17 -4.92 -9.47
CA THR A 46 -9.69 -3.66 -10.06
C THR A 46 -10.02 -2.45 -9.19
N TYR A 47 -10.98 -2.57 -8.26
CA TYR A 47 -11.47 -1.49 -7.40
C TYR A 47 -10.68 -1.34 -6.09
N GLY A 48 -10.09 -2.43 -5.60
CA GLY A 48 -9.35 -2.43 -4.34
C GLY A 48 -8.60 -3.71 -4.06
N GLN A 49 -8.43 -4.01 -2.77
CA GLN A 49 -7.72 -5.19 -2.29
C GLN A 49 -8.53 -6.00 -1.27
N SER A 50 -9.58 -6.66 -1.75
CA SER A 50 -10.46 -7.50 -0.92
C SER A 50 -9.84 -8.83 -0.46
N ALA A 51 -8.78 -9.30 -1.13
CA ALA A 51 -8.07 -10.54 -0.78
C ALA A 51 -7.09 -10.35 0.39
N TYR A 52 -7.01 -11.37 1.26
CA TYR A 52 -5.97 -11.45 2.29
C TYR A 52 -4.62 -11.81 1.67
N LEU A 53 -3.67 -10.86 1.72
CA LEU A 53 -2.33 -11.01 1.15
C LEU A 53 -1.27 -10.93 2.25
N ALA A 54 -0.26 -11.80 2.15
CA ALA A 54 0.92 -11.72 3.01
C ALA A 54 1.80 -10.54 2.58
N VAL A 55 2.51 -9.91 3.52
CA VAL A 55 3.51 -8.89 3.16
C VAL A 55 4.71 -9.56 2.48
N PRO A 56 5.20 -9.03 1.34
CA PRO A 56 6.41 -9.53 0.69
C PRO A 56 7.66 -9.45 1.59
N CYS A 57 8.62 -10.35 1.38
CA CYS A 57 9.89 -10.31 2.08
C CYS A 57 10.63 -8.99 1.81
N GLY A 58 11.16 -8.37 2.87
CA GLY A 58 11.84 -7.07 2.76
C GLY A 58 10.89 -5.87 2.64
N TRP A 59 9.59 -6.07 2.85
CA TRP A 59 8.59 -5.01 2.93
C TRP A 59 7.85 -5.05 4.26
N GLU A 60 7.25 -3.93 4.62
CA GLU A 60 6.34 -3.80 5.75
C GLU A 60 5.11 -2.98 5.36
N LEU A 61 4.03 -3.10 6.14
CA LEU A 61 2.92 -2.15 6.03
C LEU A 61 3.46 -0.75 6.30
N SER A 62 3.15 0.21 5.43
CA SER A 62 3.65 1.57 5.59
C SER A 62 3.09 2.18 6.88
N PRO A 63 3.94 2.70 7.78
CA PRO A 63 3.47 3.60 8.84
C PRO A 63 2.76 4.81 8.23
N ASP A 64 1.88 5.44 9.00
CA ASP A 64 1.27 6.70 8.61
C ASP A 64 2.19 7.89 8.94
N PRO A 65 2.81 8.57 7.94
CA PRO A 65 3.65 9.74 8.20
C PRO A 65 2.81 11.03 8.26
N GLY A 66 1.48 10.92 8.14
CA GLY A 66 0.53 12.01 8.22
C GLY A 66 0.24 12.71 6.88
N SER A 67 -0.52 13.80 6.98
CA SER A 67 -1.15 14.47 5.83
C SER A 67 -0.18 15.07 4.82
N SER A 68 1.02 15.48 5.24
CA SER A 68 2.05 16.00 4.33
C SER A 68 2.57 14.93 3.38
N PHE A 69 2.81 13.72 3.87
CA PHE A 69 3.16 12.58 3.03
C PHE A 69 2.00 12.22 2.10
N ALA A 70 0.77 12.17 2.64
CA ALA A 70 -0.42 11.92 1.84
C ALA A 70 -0.58 12.94 0.69
N ALA A 71 -0.36 14.23 0.93
CA ALA A 71 -0.46 15.28 -0.09
C ALA A 71 0.60 15.14 -1.20
N ASN A 72 1.85 14.89 -0.79
CA ASN A 72 3.01 14.99 -1.67
C ASN A 72 3.38 13.68 -2.36
N PHE A 73 2.86 12.55 -1.87
CA PHE A 73 3.11 11.23 -2.45
C PHE A 73 1.80 10.55 -2.87
N ILE A 74 0.98 10.10 -1.91
CA ILE A 74 -0.25 9.34 -2.19
C ILE A 74 -1.17 10.09 -3.17
N GLY A 75 -1.48 11.35 -2.87
CA GLY A 75 -2.38 12.20 -3.63
C GLY A 75 -1.83 12.68 -4.97
N ARG A 76 -0.59 12.33 -5.35
CA ARG A 76 -0.02 12.60 -6.68
C ARG A 76 -0.27 11.48 -7.68
N HIS A 77 -0.67 10.31 -7.19
CA HIS A 77 -0.79 9.07 -7.92
C HIS A 77 -2.20 8.49 -7.73
N THR A 78 -2.67 7.70 -8.69
CA THR A 78 -4.05 7.15 -8.71
C THR A 78 -4.14 5.78 -8.07
N TRP A 79 -3.09 4.95 -8.18
CA TRP A 79 -2.99 3.61 -7.59
C TRP A 79 -4.15 2.66 -7.94
N SER A 80 -4.85 2.90 -9.05
CA SER A 80 -6.11 2.22 -9.42
C SER A 80 -7.13 2.11 -8.29
N THR A 81 -7.16 3.07 -7.35
CA THR A 81 -8.04 3.01 -6.19
C THR A 81 -8.22 4.40 -5.58
N TYR A 82 -9.26 4.61 -4.76
CA TYR A 82 -9.58 5.94 -4.25
C TYR A 82 -8.86 6.28 -2.94
N CYS A 83 -8.44 5.26 -2.18
CA CYS A 83 -7.74 5.47 -0.93
C CYS A 83 -6.65 4.42 -0.69
N LEU A 84 -5.57 4.84 -0.06
CA LEU A 84 -4.53 3.95 0.45
C LEU A 84 -4.58 3.89 1.97
N THR A 85 -4.59 2.67 2.50
CA THR A 85 -4.66 2.35 3.93
C THR A 85 -3.27 2.01 4.47
N MET A 86 -2.93 2.59 5.62
CA MET A 86 -1.66 2.46 6.31
C MET A 86 -1.72 1.38 7.40
N SER A 87 -0.59 1.11 8.06
CA SER A 87 -0.46 0.08 9.10
C SER A 87 -1.30 0.33 10.36
N ASP A 88 -1.61 1.59 10.67
CA ASP A 88 -2.50 2.00 11.76
C ASP A 88 -3.98 2.00 11.37
N GLY A 89 -4.31 1.63 10.13
CA GLY A 89 -5.66 1.62 9.59
C GLY A 89 -6.15 2.97 9.06
N ASN A 90 -5.38 4.05 9.20
CA ASN A 90 -5.72 5.33 8.56
C ASN A 90 -5.65 5.20 7.05
N SER A 91 -6.59 5.85 6.37
CA SER A 91 -6.65 5.86 4.93
C SER A 91 -6.56 7.27 4.37
N TRP A 92 -5.84 7.44 3.27
CA TRP A 92 -5.62 8.72 2.59
C TRP A 92 -6.08 8.66 1.14
N ARG A 93 -6.73 9.72 0.66
CA ARG A 93 -7.17 9.78 -0.74
C ARG A 93 -6.01 9.82 -1.72
N THR A 94 -6.15 9.05 -2.80
CA THR A 94 -5.30 9.12 -3.99
C THR A 94 -5.76 10.25 -4.91
N ARG A 95 -5.01 10.52 -5.99
CA ARG A 95 -5.37 11.53 -6.98
C ARG A 95 -6.68 11.16 -7.69
N THR A 96 -7.72 11.98 -7.61
CA THR A 96 -8.98 11.82 -8.39
C THR A 96 -8.99 12.65 -9.67
N TYR A 97 -9.88 12.29 -10.61
CA TYR A 97 -10.05 12.98 -11.90
C TYR A 97 -10.51 14.45 -11.76
N ASP A 98 -11.11 14.85 -10.64
CA ASP A 98 -11.66 16.20 -10.41
C ASP A 98 -10.66 17.20 -9.80
N SER A 99 -9.38 16.83 -9.71
CA SER A 99 -8.25 17.72 -9.43
C SER A 99 -8.33 18.54 -8.12
N SER A 100 -7.84 17.93 -7.05
CA SER A 100 -6.89 18.56 -6.13
C SER A 100 -6.10 17.45 -5.45
N TYR A 101 -4.79 17.62 -5.28
CA TYR A 101 -3.97 16.72 -4.46
C TYR A 101 -4.70 16.51 -3.13
N SER A 102 -5.28 15.33 -2.92
CA SER A 102 -6.17 15.14 -1.79
C SER A 102 -5.41 14.45 -0.67
N SER A 103 -4.88 15.22 0.28
CA SER A 103 -4.47 14.71 1.60
C SER A 103 -5.65 14.50 2.54
N ARG A 104 -6.86 14.33 1.99
CA ARG A 104 -8.06 14.14 2.80
C ARG A 104 -8.04 12.71 3.33
N SER A 105 -8.30 12.59 4.63
CA SER A 105 -8.56 11.29 5.24
C SER A 105 -9.77 10.64 4.58
N CYS A 106 -9.67 9.33 4.37
CA CYS A 106 -10.68 8.42 3.84
C CYS A 106 -11.35 7.57 4.94
N GLY A 107 -11.15 7.92 6.21
CA GLY A 107 -11.57 7.14 7.37
C GLY A 107 -10.46 6.28 7.97
N THR A 108 -10.82 5.53 9.00
CA THR A 108 -9.94 4.70 9.85
C THR A 108 -10.50 3.28 9.98
N ASP A 109 -9.73 2.37 10.58
CA ASP A 109 -10.16 1.01 10.98
C ASP A 109 -10.55 0.06 9.83
N GLU A 110 -10.03 0.30 8.63
CA GLU A 110 -10.33 -0.53 7.44
C GLU A 110 -9.35 -1.69 7.24
N LEU A 111 -8.23 -1.70 7.98
CA LEU A 111 -7.20 -2.73 7.88
C LEU A 111 -7.61 -3.98 8.66
N LEU A 112 -7.76 -5.10 7.96
CA LEU A 112 -8.14 -6.39 8.54
C LEU A 112 -6.98 -7.39 8.45
N ALA A 113 -6.64 -8.02 9.57
CA ALA A 113 -5.70 -9.13 9.64
C ALA A 113 -6.44 -10.46 9.85
N ASP A 114 -5.94 -11.56 9.29
CA ASP A 114 -6.54 -12.90 9.44
C ASP A 114 -5.91 -13.76 10.56
N GLY A 115 -4.99 -13.19 11.33
CA GLY A 115 -4.22 -13.90 12.37
C GLY A 115 -3.10 -14.80 11.84
N ALA A 116 -2.99 -14.99 10.53
CA ALA A 116 -1.91 -15.74 9.87
C ALA A 116 -0.84 -14.81 9.23
N GLY A 117 -0.88 -13.51 9.55
CA GLY A 117 0.04 -12.51 9.00
C GLY A 117 -0.33 -12.03 7.59
N ARG A 118 -1.60 -12.19 7.17
CA ARG A 118 -2.12 -11.64 5.93
C ARG A 118 -3.09 -10.50 6.21
N TYR A 119 -3.13 -9.55 5.28
CA TYR A 119 -3.89 -8.32 5.42
C TYR A 119 -4.80 -8.10 4.21
N ARG A 120 -5.96 -7.52 4.46
CA ARG A 120 -6.88 -7.02 3.43
C ARG A 120 -7.50 -5.70 3.86
N VAL A 121 -8.10 -5.02 2.89
CA VAL A 121 -8.90 -3.82 3.14
C VAL A 121 -10.20 -3.93 2.35
N GLY A 122 -11.29 -3.38 2.91
CA GLY A 122 -12.59 -3.35 2.26
C GLY A 122 -12.78 -2.12 1.35
N GLY A 123 -13.73 -2.24 0.41
CA GLY A 123 -14.16 -1.13 -0.43
C GLY A 123 -13.14 -0.72 -1.48
N TRP A 124 -13.18 0.55 -1.87
CA TRP A 124 -12.39 1.10 -2.97
C TRP A 124 -11.01 1.56 -2.46
N ARG A 125 -10.32 0.63 -1.81
CA ARG A 125 -9.07 0.88 -1.08
C ARG A 125 -8.02 -0.20 -1.34
N ARG A 126 -6.76 0.18 -1.21
CA ARG A 126 -5.60 -0.74 -1.20
C ARG A 126 -4.69 -0.43 -0.02
N ILE A 127 -3.84 -1.37 0.37
CA ILE A 127 -2.91 -1.18 1.49
C ILE A 127 -1.57 -0.69 0.94
N LEU A 128 -0.99 0.37 1.53
CA LEU A 128 0.35 0.82 1.19
C LEU A 128 1.40 0.04 1.97
N ILE A 129 2.43 -0.44 1.28
CA ILE A 129 3.63 -1.05 1.86
C ILE A 129 4.86 -0.23 1.52
N ARG A 130 5.86 -0.29 2.37
CA ARG A 130 7.18 0.30 2.13
C ARG A 130 8.29 -0.74 2.26
N ARG A 131 9.38 -0.54 1.52
CA ARG A 131 10.54 -1.42 1.58
C ARG A 131 11.30 -1.17 2.87
N LEU A 132 11.66 -2.24 3.57
CA LEU A 132 12.54 -2.16 4.73
C LEU A 132 13.92 -1.66 4.27
N ALA A 133 14.44 -0.65 4.97
CA ALA A 133 15.84 -0.29 4.81
C ALA A 133 16.69 -1.52 5.13
N ILE A 134 17.60 -1.88 4.23
CA ILE A 134 18.61 -2.90 4.54
C ILE A 134 19.46 -2.28 5.65
N THR A 135 19.19 -2.67 6.89
CA THR A 135 20.10 -2.38 7.98
C THR A 135 21.31 -3.26 7.72
N THR A 136 22.34 -2.70 7.09
CA THR A 136 23.69 -3.24 7.22
C THR A 136 24.00 -3.14 8.71
N ALA A 137 23.75 -4.24 9.44
CA ALA A 137 24.33 -4.43 10.75
C ALA A 137 25.83 -4.21 10.56
N ALA A 138 26.36 -3.16 11.18
CA ALA A 138 27.78 -2.93 11.25
C ALA A 138 28.42 -4.23 11.77
N ALA A 139 29.30 -4.80 10.96
CA ALA A 139 30.19 -5.86 11.43
C ALA A 139 30.93 -5.31 12.66
N CYS A 140 30.75 -5.98 13.80
CA CYS A 140 31.51 -5.74 15.02
C CYS A 140 33.01 -5.94 14.80
#